data_AF-A1BQL8-F1
#
_entry.id   AF-A1BQL8-F1
#
_cell.length_a   1.000
_cell.length_b   1.000
_cell.length_c   1.000
_cell.angle_alpha   90.00
_cell.angle_beta   90.00
_cell.angle_gamma   90.00
#
_symmetry.space_group_name_H-M   'P 1'
#
loop_
_entity.id
_entity.type
_entity.pdbx_description
1 polymer ?
#
loop_
_entity_poly.entity_id
_entity_poly.type
_entity_poly.pdbx_seq_one_letter_code
_entity_poly.pdbx_strand_id
1 'polypeptide(L)' 'EVHEDRHYVNLIMELCAGGELFDRIIAKGHYSECTAASLCRQIVTVVHNCHSMGVMHRDLKPENFLFLSADGNSP' A
#
# COMPACT_ATOMS: atom_id res chain seq x y z
N GLU A 1 -1.70 -4.34 -17.58
CA GLU A 1 -1.66 -5.36 -18.66
C GLU A 1 -0.94 -6.61 -18.16
N VAL A 2 -1.15 -7.77 -18.76
CA VAL A 2 -0.45 -9.02 -18.38
C VAL A 2 0.21 -9.62 -19.62
N HIS A 3 1.50 -9.94 -19.51
CA HIS A 3 2.26 -10.60 -20.56
C HIS A 3 2.88 -11.89 -20.03
N GLU A 4 2.79 -12.97 -20.81
CA GLU A 4 3.30 -14.29 -20.43
C GLU A 4 4.20 -14.85 -21.54
N ASP A 5 5.32 -15.44 -21.14
CA ASP A 5 6.17 -16.25 -22.01
C ASP A 5 6.36 -17.67 -21.42
N ARG A 6 7.26 -18.48 -22.00
CA ARG A 6 7.46 -19.87 -21.55
C ARG A 6 7.96 -20.00 -20.10
N HIS A 7 8.48 -18.93 -19.52
CA HIS A 7 9.18 -18.94 -18.24
C HIS A 7 8.58 -17.96 -17.21
N TYR A 8 7.97 -16.85 -17.65
CA TYR A 8 7.56 -15.78 -16.75
C TYR A 8 6.17 -15.23 -17.07
N VAL A 9 5.50 -14.76 -16.00
CA VAL A 9 4.30 -13.93 -16.05
C VAL A 9 4.66 -12.53 -15.56
N ASN A 10 4.39 -11.52 -16.38
CA ASN A 10 4.69 -10.13 -16.12
C ASN A 10 3.39 -9.35 -15.93
N LEU A 11 3.22 -8.77 -14.74
CA LEU A 11 2.09 -7.91 -14.41
C LEU A 11 2.51 -6.45 -14.59
N ILE A 12 1.94 -5.78 -15.58
CA ILE A 12 2.14 -4.33 -15.80
C ILE A 12 1.11 -3.60 -14.96
N MET A 13 1.61 -2.92 -13.93
CA MET A 13 0.84 -2.18 -12.93
C MET A 13 1.26 -0.71 -12.90
N GLU A 14 0.51 0.12 -12.17
CA GLU A 14 0.90 1.50 -11.91
C GLU A 14 2.21 1.58 -11.11
N LEU A 15 3.03 2.59 -11.40
CA LEU A 15 4.26 2.84 -10.66
C LEU A 15 3.97 3.69 -9.43
N CYS A 16 4.15 3.11 -8.25
CA CYS A 16 4.11 3.83 -6.98
C CYS A 16 5.50 4.40 -6.64
N ALA A 17 5.79 5.63 -7.09
CA ALA A 17 7.11 6.25 -6.96
C ALA A 17 7.36 6.90 -5.57
N GLY A 18 6.36 6.88 -4.68
CA GLY A 18 6.42 7.50 -3.35
C GLY A 18 7.03 6.64 -2.24
N GLY A 19 7.41 5.39 -2.57
CA GLY A 19 8.01 4.46 -1.63
C GLY A 19 7.02 3.81 -0.67
N GLU A 20 7.56 3.09 0.32
CA GLU A 20 6.79 2.28 1.25
C GLU A 20 6.26 3.08 2.44
N LEU A 21 5.14 2.61 2.99
CA LEU A 21 4.56 3.19 4.19
C LEU A 21 5.52 3.20 5.38
N PHE A 22 6.27 2.11 5.56
CA PHE A 22 7.20 1.96 6.67
C PHE A 22 8.29 3.03 6.66
N ASP A 23 8.92 3.25 5.51
CA ASP A 23 9.98 4.24 5.33
C ASP A 23 9.47 5.65 5.64
N ARG A 24 8.25 5.95 5.21
CA ARG A 24 7.62 7.26 5.46
C ARG A 24 7.28 7.47 6.93
N ILE A 25 6.90 6.40 7.64
CA ILE A 25 6.69 6.46 9.09
C ILE A 25 8.00 6.78 9.79
N ILE A 26 9.07 6.08 9.45
CA ILE A 26 10.41 6.28 10.02
C ILE A 26 10.93 7.69 9.74
N ALA A 27 10.86 8.14 8.48
CA ALA A 27 11.39 9.43 8.05
C ALA A 27 10.71 10.62 8.76
N LYS A 28 9.42 10.51 9.08
CA LYS A 28 8.69 11.56 9.80
C LYS A 28 9.07 11.64 11.29
N GLY A 29 9.61 10.56 11.86
CA GLY A 29 10.02 10.43 13.25
C GLY A 29 8.86 10.38 14.27
N HIS A 30 7.97 11.37 14.25
CA HIS A 30 6.83 11.44 15.16
C HIS A 30 5.49 11.50 14.41
N TYR A 31 4.59 10.60 14.78
CA TYR A 31 3.19 10.62 14.37
C TYR A 31 2.32 10.95 15.58
N SER A 32 1.43 11.94 15.42
CA SER A 32 0.32 12.10 16.37
C SER A 32 -0.63 10.92 16.22
N GLU A 33 -1.32 10.56 17.31
CA GLU A 33 -2.36 9.53 17.29
C GLU A 33 -3.42 9.81 16.21
N CYS A 34 -3.79 11.08 16.02
CA CYS A 34 -4.73 11.49 14.98
C CYS A 34 -4.24 11.15 13.55
N THR A 35 -2.95 11.34 13.28
CA THR A 35 -2.35 10.99 11.98
C THR A 35 -2.28 9.47 11.82
N ALA A 36 -1.83 8.76 12.86
CA ALA A 36 -1.76 7.29 12.85
C ALA A 36 -3.15 6.66 12.66
N ALA A 37 -4.17 7.17 13.36
CA ALA A 37 -5.55 6.71 13.22
C ALA A 37 -6.10 6.91 11.80
N SER A 38 -5.71 8.00 11.13
CA SER A 38 -6.11 8.25 9.75
C SER A 38 -5.51 7.26 8.76
N LEU A 39 -4.22 6.93 8.94
CA LEU A 39 -3.55 5.89 8.17
C LEU A 39 -4.13 4.51 8.45
N CYS A 40 -4.32 4.13 9.73
CA CYS A 40 -4.93 2.86 10.10
C CYS A 40 -6.34 2.70 9.51
N ARG A 41 -7.12 3.78 9.47
CA ARG A 41 -8.45 3.77 8.83
C ARG A 41 -8.35 3.43 7.35
N GLN A 42 -7.38 3.99 6.61
CA GLN A 42 -7.16 3.63 5.20
C GLN A 42 -6.80 2.15 5.04
N ILE A 43 -5.84 1.65 5.83
CA ILE A 43 -5.44 0.24 5.82
C ILE A 43 -6.64 -0.68 6.08
N VAL A 44 -7.40 -0.42 7.14
CA VAL A 44 -8.57 -1.24 7.50
C VAL A 44 -9.67 -1.14 6.44
N THR A 45 -9.81 0.00 5.76
CA THR A 45 -10.75 0.16 4.64
C THR A 45 -10.36 -0.73 3.47
N VAL A 46 -9.07 -0.81 3.12
CA VAL A 46 -8.57 -1.72 2.08
C VAL A 46 -8.84 -3.18 2.46
N VAL A 47 -8.54 -3.56 3.69
CA VAL A 47 -8.79 -4.93 4.19
C VAL A 47 -10.28 -5.27 4.15
N HIS A 48 -11.14 -4.34 4.58
CA HIS A 48 -12.60 -4.50 4.51
C HIS A 48 -13.06 -4.72 3.06
N ASN A 49 -12.56 -3.93 2.12
CA ASN A 49 -12.91 -4.07 0.70
C ASN A 49 -12.49 -5.44 0.16
N CYS A 50 -11.26 -5.90 0.45
CA CYS A 50 -10.82 -7.26 0.09
C CYS A 50 -11.77 -8.32 0.66
N HIS A 51 -12.08 -8.25 1.95
CA HIS A 51 -12.95 -9.20 2.62
C HIS A 51 -14.39 -9.19 2.06
N SER A 52 -14.91 -8.02 1.67
CA SER A 52 -16.23 -7.90 1.05
C SER A 52 -16.32 -8.62 -0.31
N MET A 53 -15.18 -8.79 -0.99
CA MET A 53 -15.05 -9.54 -2.23
C MET A 53 -14.69 -11.01 -2.02
N GLY A 54 -14.66 -11.49 -0.76
CA GLY A 54 -14.24 -12.85 -0.42
C GLY A 54 -12.74 -13.09 -0.55
N VAL A 55 -11.92 -12.03 -0.65
CA VAL A 55 -10.47 -12.11 -0.81
C VAL A 55 -9.78 -11.82 0.53
N MET A 56 -8.90 -12.72 0.96
CA MET A 56 -7.98 -12.47 2.07
C MET A 56 -6.59 -12.17 1.50
N HIS A 57 -6.01 -11.02 1.85
CA HIS A 57 -4.68 -10.64 1.35
C HIS A 57 -3.57 -11.59 1.83
N ARG A 58 -3.67 -12.11 3.06
CA ARG A 58 -2.76 -13.10 3.70
C ARG A 58 -1.31 -12.64 3.96
N ASP A 59 -0.89 -11.47 3.47
CA ASP A 59 0.44 -10.88 3.72
C ASP A 59 0.29 -9.38 4.01
N LEU A 60 -0.45 -9.04 5.06
CA LEU A 60 -0.62 -7.64 5.46
C LEU A 60 0.57 -7.20 6.30
N LYS A 61 1.38 -6.31 5.72
CA LYS A 61 2.55 -5.71 6.34
C LYS A 61 2.78 -4.30 5.78
N PRO A 62 3.42 -3.37 6.52
CA PRO A 62 3.62 -1.99 6.07
C PRO A 62 4.25 -1.83 4.68
N GLU A 63 5.15 -2.73 4.30
CA GLU A 63 5.91 -2.73 3.04
C GLU A 63 5.00 -2.94 1.81
N ASN A 64 3.82 -3.56 2.01
CA ASN A 64 2.84 -3.79 0.94
C ASN A 64 1.90 -2.59 0.72
N PHE A 65 2.13 -1.46 1.41
CA PHE A 65 1.43 -0.21 1.18
C PHE A 65 2.41 0.81 0.57
N LEU A 66 2.14 1.19 -0.68
CA LEU A 66 3.00 2.07 -1.47
C LEU A 66 2.27 3.37 -1.80
N PHE A 67 3.02 4.48 -1.85
CA PHE A 67 2.49 5.78 -2.26
C PHE A 67 2.72 6.04 -3.75
N LEU A 68 1.77 6.70 -4.43
CA LEU A 68 1.93 7.03 -5.85
C LEU A 68 3.10 7.99 -6.13
N SER A 69 3.34 8.94 -5.22
CA SER A 69 4.35 9.99 -5.33
C SER A 69 4.92 10.38 -3.96
N ALA A 70 6.01 11.14 -3.97
CA ALA A 70 6.64 11.67 -2.76
C ALA A 70 5.80 12.77 -2.06
N ASP A 71 4.65 13.16 -2.63
CA ASP A 71 3.82 14.24 -2.09
C ASP A 71 3.24 13.87 -0.72
N GLY A 72 3.16 14.88 0.17
CA GLY A 72 2.60 14.79 1.52
C GLY A 72 1.24 14.09 1.62
N ASN A 73 0.40 14.28 0.60
CA ASN A 73 -0.96 13.78 0.50
C ASN A 73 -1.13 12.72 -0.60
N SER A 74 -0.03 12.18 -1.12
CA SER A 74 -0.10 11.10 -2.10
C SER A 74 -0.87 9.93 -1.49
N PRO A 75 -1.86 9.36 -2.20
CA PRO A 75 -2.55 8.16 -1.77
C PRO A 75 -1.61 6.96 -1.76
#